data_AF-A0A946WTG2-F1
#
_entry.id   AF-A0A946WTG2-F1
#
_cell.length_a   1.000
_cell.length_b   1.000
_cell.length_c   1.000
_cell.angle_alpha   90.00
_cell.angle_beta   90.00
_cell.angle_gamma   90.00
#
_symmetry.space_group_name_H-M   'P 1'
#
loop_
_entity.id
_entity.type
_entity.pdbx_description
1 polymer ?
#
loop_
_entity_poly.entity_id
_entity_poly.type
_entity_poly.pdbx_seq_one_letter_code
_entity_poly.pdbx_strand_id
1 'polypeptide(L)'
;MRQVKFEFVDRIVLIPTEIVLVGKWALLAILAFFLLSGLGEGIYSIDRALSDGLFNNLILLYVLFFGVILTPALLPYLFGRAFWVKGVWLGIFCVIEAGFFFKTHPDLFPGWLSSIAWILMGVATTSFLAMNFTGSSTYTSMSGVVKEMKIALPVQLSAAIAGLCLWVVSRFIH
;
A
#
# COMPACT_ATOMS: atom_id res chain seq x y z
N MET A 1 -13.88 -29.35 18.64
CA MET A 1 -13.06 -28.13 18.41
C MET A 1 -13.98 -26.93 18.46
N ARG A 2 -13.68 -25.91 19.29
CA ARG A 2 -14.48 -24.68 19.38
C ARG A 2 -14.25 -23.86 18.11
N GLN A 3 -15.31 -23.55 17.37
CA GLN A 3 -15.22 -22.64 16.23
C GLN A 3 -14.94 -21.23 16.77
N VAL A 4 -13.73 -20.72 16.50
CA VAL A 4 -13.43 -19.31 16.69
C VAL A 4 -14.08 -18.57 15.52
N LYS A 5 -15.05 -17.71 15.82
CA LYS A 5 -15.63 -16.83 14.80
C LYS A 5 -14.73 -15.62 14.70
N PHE A 6 -14.31 -15.26 13.49
CA PHE A 6 -13.52 -14.05 13.23
C PHE A 6 -14.51 -12.95 12.83
N GLU A 7 -15.26 -12.47 13.82
CA GLU A 7 -16.32 -11.48 13.63
C GLU A 7 -15.73 -10.09 13.36
N PHE A 8 -16.59 -9.14 12.99
CA PHE A 8 -16.16 -7.77 12.68
C PHE A 8 -15.39 -7.10 13.84
N VAL A 9 -15.83 -7.30 15.07
CA VAL A 9 -15.19 -6.73 16.26
C VAL A 9 -13.78 -7.31 16.46
N ASP A 10 -13.62 -8.63 16.29
CA ASP A 10 -12.32 -9.30 16.43
C ASP A 10 -11.29 -8.75 15.43
N ARG A 11 -11.75 -8.35 14.23
CA ARG A 11 -10.92 -7.76 13.18
C ARG A 11 -10.47 -6.34 13.49
N ILE A 12 -11.38 -5.49 13.95
CA ILE A 12 -11.07 -4.07 14.22
C ILE A 12 -10.17 -3.92 15.44
N VAL A 13 -10.31 -4.80 16.44
CA VAL A 13 -9.44 -4.79 17.64
C VAL A 13 -7.97 -5.05 17.29
N LEU A 14 -7.68 -5.67 16.13
CA LEU A 14 -6.30 -5.88 15.66
C LEU A 14 -5.68 -4.63 15.01
N ILE A 15 -6.48 -3.65 14.58
CA ILE A 15 -5.99 -2.46 13.87
C ILE A 15 -4.90 -1.71 14.66
N PRO A 16 -5.05 -1.44 15.98
CA PRO A 16 -4.00 -0.76 16.74
C PRO A 16 -2.66 -1.52 16.71
N THR A 17 -2.70 -2.84 16.82
CA THR A 17 -1.50 -3.69 16.76
C THR A 17 -0.84 -3.61 15.39
N GLU A 18 -1.63 -3.64 14.31
CA GLU A 18 -1.11 -3.49 12.94
C GLU A 18 -0.51 -2.10 12.69
N ILE A 19 -1.12 -1.03 13.22
CA ILE A 19 -0.55 0.32 13.16
C ILE A 19 0.82 0.35 13.84
N VAL A 20 0.98 -0.30 15.00
CA VAL A 20 2.27 -0.36 15.70
C VAL A 20 3.30 -1.17 14.91
N LEU A 21 2.90 -2.31 14.33
CA LEU A 21 3.78 -3.17 13.53
C LEU A 21 4.29 -2.46 12.27
N VAL A 22 3.43 -1.71 11.59
CA VAL A 22 3.75 -0.99 10.36
C VAL A 22 4.38 0.38 10.67
N GLY A 23 4.12 0.96 11.83
CA GLY A 23 4.46 2.35 12.17
C GLY A 23 5.92 2.72 11.98
N LYS A 24 6.86 1.87 12.43
CA LYS A 24 8.30 2.14 12.24
C LYS A 24 8.68 2.20 10.75
N TRP A 25 8.10 1.32 9.94
CA TRP A 25 8.38 1.25 8.50
C TRP A 25 7.67 2.37 7.76
N ALA A 26 6.45 2.74 8.18
CA ALA A 26 5.72 3.88 7.66
C ALA A 26 6.49 5.18 7.90
N LEU A 27 7.05 5.40 9.10
CA LEU A 27 7.87 6.58 9.39
C LEU A 27 9.14 6.65 8.51
N LEU A 28 9.83 5.51 8.32
CA LEU A 28 10.98 5.45 7.42
C LEU A 28 10.58 5.72 5.97
N ALA A 29 9.45 5.19 5.51
CA ALA A 29 8.93 5.45 4.18
C ALA A 29 8.53 6.92 4.01
N ILE A 30 7.84 7.52 4.97
CA ILE A 30 7.47 8.95 4.97
C ILE A 30 8.73 9.82 4.85
N LEU A 31 9.76 9.54 5.64
CA LEU A 31 11.02 10.26 5.57
C LEU A 31 11.71 10.07 4.20
N ALA A 32 11.74 8.84 3.70
CA ALA A 32 12.35 8.53 2.40
C ALA A 32 11.62 9.24 1.26
N PHE A 33 10.30 9.15 1.17
CA PHE A 33 9.50 9.83 0.15
C PHE A 33 9.61 11.34 0.26
N PHE A 34 9.62 11.90 1.47
CA PHE A 34 9.85 13.33 1.68
C PHE A 34 11.21 13.77 1.11
N LEU A 35 12.30 13.08 1.48
CA LEU A 35 13.64 13.39 1.01
C LEU A 35 13.76 13.21 -0.50
N LEU A 36 13.30 12.08 -1.04
CA LEU A 36 13.37 11.78 -2.47
C LEU A 36 12.51 12.71 -3.33
N SER A 37 11.46 13.33 -2.76
CA SER A 37 10.63 14.29 -3.49
C SER A 37 11.39 15.56 -3.88
N GLY A 38 12.52 15.87 -3.24
CA GLY A 38 13.38 16.98 -3.67
C GLY A 38 14.11 16.72 -4.99
N LEU A 39 14.25 15.46 -5.41
CA LEU A 39 14.88 15.07 -6.68
C LEU A 39 14.06 15.54 -7.88
N GLY A 40 14.76 15.91 -8.94
CA GLY A 40 14.20 16.28 -10.24
C GLY A 40 15.18 17.10 -11.08
N GLU A 41 14.69 17.90 -12.02
CA GLU A 41 15.53 18.82 -12.81
C GLU A 41 16.37 19.71 -11.88
N GLY A 42 17.69 19.81 -12.13
CA GLY A 42 18.62 20.52 -11.24
C GLY A 42 19.11 19.72 -10.01
N ILE A 43 19.02 18.38 -10.05
CA ILE A 43 19.50 17.44 -9.01
C ILE A 43 18.62 17.44 -7.75
N TYR A 44 18.50 18.55 -7.02
CA TYR A 44 17.74 18.62 -5.78
C TYR A 44 17.18 20.02 -5.48
N SER A 45 15.94 20.10 -5.00
CA SER A 45 15.33 21.34 -4.50
C SER A 45 14.57 21.09 -3.20
N ILE A 46 14.80 21.94 -2.20
CA ILE A 46 14.11 21.91 -0.91
C ILE A 46 12.64 22.29 -1.09
N ASP A 47 12.33 23.27 -1.94
CA ASP A 47 10.96 23.71 -2.19
C ASP A 47 10.12 22.57 -2.78
N ARG A 48 10.69 21.78 -3.70
CA ARG A 48 10.03 20.56 -4.22
C ARG A 48 9.87 19.47 -3.16
N ALA A 49 10.85 19.30 -2.29
CA ALA A 49 10.74 18.34 -1.19
C ALA A 49 9.58 18.72 -0.26
N LEU A 50 9.38 20.02 -0.01
CA LEU A 50 8.28 20.52 0.81
C LEU A 50 6.92 20.40 0.09
N SER A 51 6.80 20.81 -1.17
CA SER A 51 5.53 20.73 -1.91
C SER A 51 5.15 19.28 -2.19
N ASP A 52 6.00 18.57 -2.91
CA ASP A 52 5.69 17.26 -3.47
C ASP A 52 5.88 16.18 -2.41
N GLY A 53 6.78 16.37 -1.45
CA GLY A 53 6.99 15.41 -0.36
C GLY A 53 5.77 15.33 0.56
N LEU A 54 5.12 16.45 0.88
CA LEU A 54 3.86 16.42 1.63
C LEU A 54 2.80 15.64 0.87
N PHE A 55 2.66 15.90 -0.43
CA PHE A 55 1.66 15.25 -1.27
C PHE A 55 1.92 13.74 -1.44
N ASN A 56 3.16 13.33 -1.76
CA ASN A 56 3.56 11.93 -1.86
C ASN A 56 3.33 11.17 -0.54
N ASN A 57 3.58 11.83 0.60
CA ASN A 57 3.30 11.26 1.91
C ASN A 57 1.80 11.11 2.20
N LEU A 58 0.94 12.01 1.72
CA LEU A 58 -0.51 11.85 1.83
C LEU A 58 -0.99 10.62 1.04
N ILE A 59 -0.46 10.39 -0.16
CA ILE A 59 -0.78 9.16 -0.93
C ILE A 59 -0.31 7.92 -0.19
N LEU A 60 0.91 7.94 0.35
CA LEU A 60 1.44 6.83 1.15
C LEU A 60 0.52 6.53 2.35
N LEU A 61 0.11 7.56 3.10
CA LEU A 61 -0.81 7.41 4.22
C LEU A 61 -2.17 6.87 3.79
N TYR A 62 -2.66 7.28 2.62
CA TYR A 62 -3.90 6.77 2.05
C TYR A 62 -3.80 5.28 1.69
N VAL A 63 -2.70 4.86 1.06
CA VAL A 63 -2.41 3.44 0.78
C VAL A 63 -2.33 2.63 2.08
N LEU A 64 -1.66 3.18 3.11
CA LEU A 64 -1.57 2.54 4.43
C LEU A 64 -2.93 2.44 5.12
N PHE A 65 -3.79 3.46 5.00
CA PHE A 65 -5.17 3.41 5.48
C PHE A 65 -5.95 2.25 4.85
N PHE A 66 -5.84 2.09 3.52
CA PHE A 66 -6.47 0.95 2.83
C PHE A 66 -5.90 -0.38 3.31
N GLY A 67 -4.58 -0.48 3.43
CA GLY A 67 -3.90 -1.71 3.81
C GLY A 67 -4.12 -2.13 5.26
N VAL A 68 -4.09 -1.20 6.21
CA VAL A 68 -4.12 -1.47 7.66
C VAL A 68 -5.53 -1.43 8.22
N ILE A 69 -6.36 -0.47 7.79
CA ILE A 69 -7.68 -0.22 8.39
C ILE A 69 -8.78 -0.86 7.55
N LEU A 70 -8.80 -0.60 6.23
CA LEU A 70 -9.88 -1.15 5.38
C LEU A 70 -9.74 -2.65 5.14
N THR A 71 -8.52 -3.19 5.08
CA THR A 71 -8.33 -4.63 4.89
C THR A 71 -9.06 -5.50 5.92
N PRO A 72 -8.85 -5.35 7.23
CA PRO A 72 -9.59 -6.14 8.22
C PRO A 72 -11.09 -5.84 8.21
N ALA A 73 -11.49 -4.58 7.95
CA ALA A 73 -12.90 -4.20 7.91
C ALA A 73 -13.66 -4.87 6.75
N LEU A 74 -13.05 -4.93 5.57
CA LEU A 74 -13.67 -5.42 4.33
C LEU A 74 -13.32 -6.86 3.99
N LEU A 75 -12.47 -7.51 4.77
CA LEU A 75 -11.97 -8.87 4.56
C LEU A 75 -13.02 -9.93 4.15
N PRO A 76 -14.25 -9.99 4.72
CA PRO A 76 -15.21 -11.04 4.35
C PRO A 76 -15.90 -10.75 3.01
N TYR A 77 -15.90 -9.49 2.56
CA TYR A 77 -16.54 -9.05 1.32
C TYR A 77 -15.60 -9.09 0.12
N LEU A 78 -14.28 -9.19 0.36
CA LEU A 78 -13.27 -9.23 -0.69
C LEU A 78 -13.17 -10.62 -1.33
N PHE A 79 -13.12 -10.63 -2.66
CA PHE A 79 -13.03 -11.84 -3.47
C PHE A 79 -11.66 -12.53 -3.34
N GLY A 80 -11.69 -13.87 -3.39
CA GLY A 80 -10.49 -14.71 -3.35
C GLY A 80 -10.29 -15.43 -2.02
N ARG A 81 -9.64 -16.60 -2.07
CA ARG A 81 -9.31 -17.40 -0.89
C ARG A 81 -8.06 -16.90 -0.17
N ALA A 82 -7.03 -16.55 -0.95
CA ALA A 82 -5.75 -16.10 -0.44
C ALA A 82 -5.80 -14.62 -0.03
N PHE A 83 -5.18 -14.27 1.08
CA PHE A 83 -5.23 -12.91 1.64
C PHE A 83 -4.55 -11.88 0.74
N TRP A 84 -3.44 -12.25 0.11
CA TRP A 84 -2.73 -11.35 -0.80
C TRP A 84 -3.60 -10.94 -2.01
N VAL A 85 -4.49 -11.81 -2.49
CA VAL A 85 -5.45 -11.51 -3.57
C VAL A 85 -6.52 -10.52 -3.09
N LYS A 86 -7.01 -10.66 -1.85
CA LYS A 86 -7.95 -9.71 -1.25
C LYS A 86 -7.32 -8.31 -1.16
N GLY A 87 -6.06 -8.25 -0.75
CA GLY A 87 -5.33 -6.98 -0.70
C GLY A 87 -5.09 -6.38 -2.08
N VAL A 88 -4.89 -7.20 -3.14
CA VAL A 88 -4.82 -6.69 -4.53
C VAL A 88 -6.12 -5.96 -4.91
N TRP A 89 -7.29 -6.54 -4.60
CA TRP A 89 -8.57 -5.90 -4.88
C TRP A 89 -8.72 -4.55 -4.15
N LEU A 90 -8.30 -4.47 -2.89
CA LEU A 90 -8.28 -3.21 -2.17
C LEU A 90 -7.29 -2.20 -2.75
N GLY A 91 -6.12 -2.65 -3.19
CA GLY A 91 -5.15 -1.80 -3.86
C GLY A 91 -5.67 -1.22 -5.16
N ILE A 92 -6.34 -2.04 -5.97
CA ILE A 92 -6.99 -1.60 -7.21
C ILE A 92 -8.07 -0.56 -6.89
N PHE A 93 -8.90 -0.82 -5.87
CA PHE A 93 -9.93 0.13 -5.44
C PHE A 93 -9.34 1.44 -4.94
N CYS A 94 -8.30 1.39 -4.08
CA CYS A 94 -7.54 2.54 -3.61
C CYS A 94 -7.05 3.42 -4.77
N VAL A 95 -6.50 2.78 -5.78
CA VAL A 95 -5.96 3.41 -6.99
C VAL A 95 -7.04 4.06 -7.83
N ILE A 96 -8.16 3.38 -8.05
CA ILE A 96 -9.26 3.89 -8.86
C ILE A 96 -9.86 5.13 -8.20
N GLU A 97 -10.14 5.05 -6.89
CA GLU A 97 -10.65 6.18 -6.10
C GLU A 97 -9.69 7.36 -6.13
N ALA A 98 -8.40 7.11 -5.87
CA ALA A 98 -7.35 8.11 -5.97
C ALA A 98 -7.31 8.73 -7.38
N GLY A 99 -7.36 7.91 -8.44
CA GLY A 99 -7.38 8.38 -9.83
C GLY A 99 -8.58 9.27 -10.17
N PHE A 100 -9.78 8.98 -9.66
CA PHE A 100 -10.94 9.85 -9.82
C PHE A 100 -10.78 11.18 -9.10
N PHE A 101 -10.32 11.15 -7.84
CA PHE A 101 -10.03 12.34 -7.04
C PHE A 101 -8.94 13.22 -7.69
N PHE A 102 -7.93 12.61 -8.31
CA PHE A 102 -6.84 13.34 -8.96
C PHE A 102 -7.18 13.82 -10.36
N LYS A 103 -8.07 13.13 -11.09
CA LYS A 103 -8.61 13.66 -12.36
C LYS A 103 -9.34 14.99 -12.14
N THR A 104 -9.97 15.17 -10.97
CA THR A 104 -10.59 16.44 -10.60
C THR A 104 -9.59 17.50 -10.13
N HIS A 105 -8.35 17.12 -9.81
CA HIS A 105 -7.29 17.99 -9.27
C HIS A 105 -5.94 17.72 -9.97
N PRO A 106 -5.81 18.03 -11.27
CA PRO A 106 -4.66 17.65 -12.10
C PRO A 106 -3.32 18.26 -11.65
N ASP A 107 -3.35 19.41 -10.99
CA ASP A 107 -2.16 20.10 -10.48
C ASP A 107 -1.38 19.28 -9.43
N LEU A 108 -2.02 18.26 -8.86
CA LEU A 108 -1.44 17.43 -7.80
C LEU A 108 -0.60 16.26 -8.35
N PHE A 109 -0.77 15.86 -9.62
CA PHE A 109 -0.05 14.71 -10.20
C PHE A 109 0.65 15.08 -11.51
N PRO A 110 1.98 15.30 -11.48
CA PRO A 110 2.68 15.87 -12.63
C PRO A 110 2.96 14.88 -13.76
N GLY A 111 2.25 13.74 -13.88
CA GLY A 111 2.42 12.86 -15.03
C GLY A 111 1.86 11.45 -14.89
N TRP A 112 1.51 10.84 -16.02
CA TRP A 112 0.96 9.47 -16.13
C TRP A 112 1.90 8.40 -15.56
N LEU A 113 3.21 8.64 -15.63
CA LEU A 113 4.24 7.71 -15.12
C LEU A 113 4.21 7.61 -13.59
N SER A 114 4.04 8.75 -12.91
CA SER A 114 3.89 8.80 -11.46
C SER A 114 2.62 8.09 -11.00
N SER A 115 1.53 8.21 -11.77
CA SER A 115 0.30 7.46 -11.52
C SER A 115 0.56 5.95 -11.57
N ILE A 116 1.12 5.42 -12.66
CA ILE A 116 1.44 3.99 -12.77
C ILE A 116 2.35 3.51 -11.62
N ALA A 117 3.32 4.33 -11.25
CA ALA A 117 4.21 4.03 -10.14
C ALA A 117 3.47 3.85 -8.82
N TRP A 118 2.59 4.79 -8.47
CA TRP A 118 1.75 4.71 -7.28
C TRP A 118 0.73 3.57 -7.35
N ILE A 119 0.26 3.19 -8.55
CA ILE A 119 -0.58 2.00 -8.73
C ILE A 119 0.17 0.74 -8.31
N LEU A 120 1.36 0.54 -8.85
CA LEU A 120 2.17 -0.64 -8.56
C LEU A 120 2.54 -0.70 -7.07
N MET A 121 2.99 0.42 -6.49
CA MET A 121 3.33 0.49 -5.08
C MET A 121 2.10 0.32 -4.17
N GLY A 122 0.97 0.95 -4.51
CA GLY A 122 -0.27 0.87 -3.74
C GLY A 122 -0.84 -0.54 -3.70
N VAL A 123 -0.92 -1.19 -4.86
CA VAL A 123 -1.37 -2.58 -4.99
C VAL A 123 -0.43 -3.54 -4.27
N ALA A 124 0.89 -3.38 -4.44
CA ALA A 124 1.86 -4.22 -3.74
C ALA A 124 1.75 -4.08 -2.22
N THR A 125 1.62 -2.83 -1.73
CA THR A 125 1.58 -2.53 -0.30
C THR A 125 0.31 -3.06 0.35
N THR A 126 -0.87 -2.80 -0.23
CA THR A 126 -2.15 -3.31 0.27
C THR A 126 -2.23 -4.84 0.19
N SER A 127 -1.70 -5.45 -0.88
CA SER A 127 -1.56 -6.90 -1.01
C SER A 127 -0.68 -7.51 0.08
N PHE A 128 0.46 -6.88 0.37
CA PHE A 128 1.38 -7.33 1.42
C PHE A 128 0.76 -7.17 2.82
N LEU A 129 0.18 -6.01 3.12
CA LEU A 129 -0.46 -5.75 4.43
C LEU A 129 -1.65 -6.67 4.68
N ALA A 130 -2.40 -7.06 3.64
CA ALA A 130 -3.45 -8.06 3.79
C ALA A 130 -2.93 -9.41 4.29
N MET A 131 -1.68 -9.76 3.99
CA MET A 131 -1.10 -11.02 4.44
C MET A 131 -0.81 -11.05 5.94
N ASN A 132 -0.75 -9.92 6.64
CA ASN A 132 -0.61 -9.90 8.11
C ASN A 132 -1.78 -10.61 8.80
N PHE A 133 -2.97 -10.59 8.18
CA PHE A 133 -4.17 -11.23 8.69
C PHE A 133 -4.28 -12.74 8.34
N THR A 134 -3.30 -13.31 7.63
CA THR A 134 -3.27 -14.76 7.36
C THR A 134 -3.15 -15.57 8.66
N GLY A 135 -2.38 -15.09 9.64
CA GLY A 135 -2.16 -15.76 10.93
C GLY A 135 -3.26 -15.57 11.98
N SER A 136 -4.16 -14.59 11.79
CA SER A 136 -5.27 -14.30 12.71
C SER A 136 -6.57 -14.99 12.32
N SER A 137 -6.61 -15.67 11.16
CA SER A 137 -7.81 -16.31 10.63
C SER A 137 -7.76 -17.83 10.81
N THR A 138 -8.91 -18.46 11.01
CA THR A 138 -9.04 -19.92 11.17
C THR A 138 -8.79 -20.73 9.89
N TYR A 139 -8.40 -20.08 8.79
CA TYR A 139 -8.45 -20.65 7.45
C TYR A 139 -7.12 -21.25 6.97
N THR A 140 -5.99 -20.95 7.59
CA THR A 140 -4.67 -21.37 7.08
C THR A 140 -3.81 -22.07 8.13
N SER A 141 -3.31 -23.26 7.78
CA SER A 141 -2.18 -23.88 8.49
C SER A 141 -0.89 -23.11 8.22
N MET A 142 0.12 -23.25 9.08
CA MET A 142 1.46 -22.67 8.85
C MET A 142 2.03 -23.04 7.48
N SER A 143 1.80 -24.28 7.01
CA SER A 143 2.20 -24.73 5.67
C SER A 143 1.46 -24.00 4.54
N GLY A 144 0.18 -23.65 4.75
CA GLY A 144 -0.61 -22.85 3.81
C GLY A 144 -0.08 -21.43 3.69
N VAL A 145 0.20 -20.77 4.82
CA VAL A 145 0.77 -19.42 4.85
C VAL A 145 2.12 -19.38 4.13
N VAL A 146 3.02 -20.32 4.40
CA VAL A 146 4.32 -20.40 3.71
C VAL A 146 4.16 -20.57 2.20
N LYS A 147 3.18 -21.37 1.75
CA LYS A 147 2.89 -21.55 0.32
C LYS A 147 2.38 -20.26 -0.31
N GLU A 148 1.47 -19.53 0.35
CA GLU A 148 0.99 -18.23 -0.12
C GLU A 148 2.13 -17.22 -0.21
N MET A 149 2.97 -17.11 0.82
CA MET A 149 4.11 -16.19 0.87
C MET A 149 5.13 -16.44 -0.24
N LYS A 150 5.43 -17.72 -0.54
CA LYS A 150 6.36 -18.08 -1.63
C LYS A 150 5.90 -17.58 -3.01
N ILE A 151 4.59 -17.46 -3.21
CA ILE A 151 4.01 -17.00 -4.48
C ILE A 151 3.83 -15.48 -4.47
N ALA A 152 3.28 -14.93 -3.39
CA ALA A 152 2.89 -13.52 -3.31
C ALA A 152 4.10 -12.58 -3.18
N LEU A 153 5.06 -12.90 -2.31
CA LEU A 153 6.17 -11.99 -2.00
C LEU A 153 7.03 -11.61 -3.22
N PRO A 154 7.43 -12.53 -4.11
CA PRO A 154 8.21 -12.15 -5.29
C PRO A 154 7.46 -11.18 -6.19
N VAL A 155 6.14 -11.38 -6.36
CA VAL A 155 5.29 -10.53 -7.22
C VAL A 155 5.11 -9.15 -6.60
N GLN A 156 4.78 -9.09 -5.30
CA GLN A 156 4.63 -7.84 -4.55
C GLN A 156 5.92 -7.03 -4.53
N LEU A 157 7.05 -7.68 -4.26
CA LEU A 157 8.36 -7.04 -4.22
C LEU A 157 8.76 -6.51 -5.61
N SER A 158 8.56 -7.30 -6.67
CA SER A 158 8.83 -6.86 -8.03
C SER A 158 7.98 -5.66 -8.42
N ALA A 159 6.70 -5.65 -8.07
CA ALA A 159 5.79 -4.53 -8.31
C ALA A 159 6.19 -3.28 -7.51
N ALA A 160 6.54 -3.43 -6.23
CA ALA A 160 6.99 -2.33 -5.38
C ALA A 160 8.30 -1.71 -5.90
N ILE A 161 9.28 -2.54 -6.29
CA ILE A 161 10.56 -2.06 -6.85
C ILE A 161 10.33 -1.37 -8.19
N ALA A 162 9.57 -1.98 -9.10
CA ALA A 162 9.25 -1.38 -10.39
C ALA A 162 8.52 -0.04 -10.20
N GLY A 163 7.54 0.01 -9.29
CA GLY A 163 6.83 1.23 -8.94
C GLY A 163 7.77 2.30 -8.39
N LEU A 164 8.66 1.96 -7.45
CA LEU A 164 9.63 2.92 -6.92
C LEU A 164 10.57 3.46 -8.00
N CYS A 165 11.09 2.60 -8.88
CA CYS A 165 11.92 3.02 -10.01
C CYS A 165 11.17 3.97 -10.95
N LEU A 166 9.94 3.63 -11.32
CA LEU A 166 9.10 4.48 -12.17
C LEU A 166 8.79 5.81 -11.49
N TRP A 167 8.52 5.81 -10.18
CA TRP A 167 8.25 7.03 -9.42
C TRP A 167 9.47 7.94 -9.43
N VAL A 168 10.67 7.42 -9.15
CA VAL A 168 11.92 8.20 -9.20
C VAL A 168 12.16 8.74 -10.62
N VAL A 169 12.00 7.93 -11.66
CA VAL A 169 12.15 8.37 -13.06
C VAL A 169 11.15 9.47 -13.41
N SER A 170 9.90 9.38 -12.93
CA SER A 170 8.88 10.41 -13.15
C SER A 170 9.23 11.77 -12.55
N ARG A 171 10.20 11.85 -11.64
CA ARG A 171 10.69 13.13 -11.10
C ARG A 171 11.57 13.90 -12.08
N PHE A 172 12.10 13.22 -13.10
CA PHE A 172 12.98 13.80 -14.12
C PHE A 172 12.30 13.94 -15.48
N ILE A 173 11.04 13.50 -15.60
CA ILE A 173 10.28 13.50 -16.84
C ILE A 173 8.91 14.10 -16.54
N HIS A 174 8.65 15.27 -17.12
CA HIS A 174 7.35 15.94 -17.10
C HIS A 174 6.40 15.36 -18.15
#